data_AF-A0A7S2DVS1-F1
#
_entry.id   AF-A0A7S2DVS1-F1
#
_cell.length_a   1.000
_cell.length_b   1.000
_cell.length_c   1.000
_cell.angle_alpha   90.00
_cell.angle_beta   90.00
_cell.angle_gamma   90.00
#
_symmetry.space_group_name_H-M   'P 1'
#
loop_
_entity.id
_entity.type
_entity.pdbx_description
1 polymer ?
#
loop_
_entity_poly.entity_id
_entity_poly.type
_entity_poly.pdbx_seq_one_letter_code
_entity_poly.pdbx_strand_id
1 'polypeptide(L)'
;ALETPRIQTSIEKSYALDALYPLGDVTVNEQFPVFSTNRVHKDYVDCVRWVGNLILSKSTNNRIVMWKPDVSRLHPPERMSARETSSATALPARHGKDTYVED
;
A
#
# COMPACT_ATOMS: atom_id res chain seq x y z
N ALA A 1 0.70 -11.91 -0.79
CA ALA A 1 1.11 -11.68 0.61
C ALA A 1 1.14 -12.99 1.38
N LEU A 2 -0.01 -13.65 1.62
CA LEU A 2 -0.06 -14.96 2.29
C LEU A 2 0.09 -16.15 1.34
N GLU A 3 -0.39 -16.03 0.11
CA GLU A 3 -0.15 -17.03 -0.96
C GLU A 3 1.25 -16.95 -1.55
N THR A 4 2.11 -16.17 -0.92
CA THR A 4 3.51 -16.16 -1.28
C THR A 4 4.06 -17.52 -0.85
N PRO A 5 4.75 -18.25 -1.72
CA PRO A 5 5.27 -19.59 -1.40
C PRO A 5 6.02 -19.62 -0.06
N ARG A 6 6.64 -18.50 0.32
CA ARG A 6 7.29 -18.30 1.62
C ARG A 6 6.36 -18.47 2.83
N ILE A 7 5.19 -17.83 2.81
CA ILE A 7 4.22 -17.98 3.88
C ILE A 7 3.65 -19.39 3.88
N GLN A 8 3.44 -19.96 2.69
CA GLN A 8 2.99 -21.35 2.56
C GLN A 8 3.99 -22.34 3.17
N THR A 9 5.27 -22.25 2.83
CA THR A 9 6.31 -23.14 3.35
C THR A 9 6.55 -22.97 4.86
N SER A 10 6.49 -21.74 5.37
CA SER A 10 6.63 -21.51 6.81
C SER A 10 5.43 -22.03 7.59
N ILE A 11 4.23 -21.95 7.01
CA ILE A 11 3.03 -22.57 7.56
C ILE A 11 3.20 -24.10 7.56
N GLU A 12 3.67 -24.70 6.47
CA GLU A 12 3.91 -26.16 6.40
C GLU A 12 4.92 -26.62 7.45
N LYS A 13 6.06 -25.94 7.57
CA LYS A 13 7.09 -26.23 8.56
C LYS A 13 6.60 -26.04 10.00
N SER A 14 5.61 -25.17 10.22
CA SER A 14 5.01 -24.99 11.54
C SER A 14 4.33 -26.24 12.11
N TYR A 15 3.82 -27.10 11.23
CA TYR A 15 3.12 -28.33 11.61
C TYR A 15 4.06 -29.53 11.78
N ALA A 16 5.28 -29.44 11.27
CA ALA A 16 6.29 -30.50 11.35
C ALA A 16 7.20 -30.37 12.59
N LEU A 17 6.78 -29.61 13.60
CA LEU A 17 7.58 -29.29 14.78
C LEU A 17 7.82 -30.55 15.62
N ASP A 18 9.03 -31.09 15.53
CA ASP A 18 9.50 -32.16 16.40
C ASP A 18 10.02 -31.56 17.72
N ALA A 19 9.87 -32.28 18.84
CA ALA A 19 10.10 -31.77 20.21
C ALA A 19 11.56 -31.30 20.51
N LEU A 20 12.45 -31.42 19.53
CA LEU A 20 13.88 -31.09 19.60
C LEU A 20 14.26 -29.83 18.81
N TYR A 21 13.33 -29.21 18.09
CA TYR A 21 13.59 -27.92 17.44
C TYR A 21 13.21 -26.77 18.36
N PRO A 22 14.14 -25.84 18.68
CA PRO A 22 13.76 -24.63 19.40
C PRO A 22 12.75 -23.87 18.54
N LEU A 23 11.64 -23.47 19.15
CA LEU A 23 10.42 -22.82 18.61
C LEU A 23 10.66 -21.57 17.72
N GLY A 24 11.91 -21.19 17.45
CA GLY A 24 12.32 -19.95 16.81
C GLY A 24 12.14 -19.87 15.30
N ASP A 25 12.16 -21.00 14.56
CA ASP A 25 12.25 -20.99 13.09
C ASP A 25 10.90 -21.08 12.34
N VAL A 26 9.79 -21.00 13.06
CA VAL A 26 8.46 -21.34 12.54
C VAL A 26 7.52 -20.15 12.38
N THR A 27 7.74 -19.07 13.13
CA THR A 27 6.81 -17.94 13.12
C THR A 27 7.10 -17.03 11.93
N VAL A 28 6.08 -16.77 11.10
CA VAL A 28 6.13 -15.72 10.07
C VAL A 28 5.11 -14.65 10.43
N ASN A 29 5.59 -13.43 10.64
CA ASN A 29 4.73 -12.27 10.79
C ASN A 29 4.43 -11.68 9.40
N GLU A 30 3.15 -11.44 9.12
CA GLU A 30 2.75 -10.77 7.88
C GLU A 30 1.65 -9.73 8.16
N GLN A 31 1.98 -8.47 7.92
CA GLN A 31 1.03 -7.37 8.10
C GLN A 31 1.28 -6.34 6.99
N PHE A 32 0.47 -6.41 5.93
CA PHE A 32 0.61 -5.47 4.82
C PHE A 32 -0.47 -4.41 4.79
N PRO A 33 -0.09 -3.13 4.70
CA PRO A 33 -1.04 -2.08 4.45
C PRO A 33 -1.60 -2.25 3.04
N VAL A 34 -2.93 -2.30 2.97
CA VAL A 34 -3.72 -2.27 1.73
C VAL A 34 -3.36 -1.08 0.83
N PHE A 35 -3.11 0.05 1.48
CA PHE A 35 -2.77 1.30 0.84
C PHE A 35 -1.86 2.06 1.80
N SER A 36 -0.76 2.56 1.26
CA SER A 36 0.17 3.41 1.98
C SER A 36 0.56 4.58 1.08
N THR A 37 0.64 5.78 1.64
CA THR A 37 1.01 6.98 0.91
C THR A 37 1.79 7.94 1.81
N ASN A 38 2.84 8.54 1.26
CA ASN A 38 3.59 9.64 1.85
C ASN A 38 3.27 10.99 1.17
N ARG A 39 2.30 11.01 0.24
CA ARG A 39 1.99 12.21 -0.55
C ARG A 39 1.18 13.24 0.22
N VAL A 40 0.56 12.84 1.32
CA VAL A 40 -0.38 13.64 2.11
C VAL A 40 0.37 14.51 3.12
N HIS A 41 1.21 13.89 3.94
CA HIS A 41 2.06 14.54 4.93
C HIS A 41 3.52 14.24 4.63
N LYS A 42 4.38 15.26 4.76
CA LYS A 42 5.84 15.11 4.61
C LYS A 42 6.52 14.80 5.95
N ASP A 43 5.72 14.73 7.00
CA ASP A 43 6.04 14.72 8.42
C ASP A 43 5.12 13.72 9.13
N TYR A 44 5.43 13.38 10.38
CA TYR A 44 4.72 12.34 11.11
C TYR A 44 3.26 12.74 11.37
N VAL A 45 2.36 11.79 11.11
CA VAL A 45 0.94 11.91 11.44
C VAL A 45 0.77 11.53 12.91
N ASP A 46 0.31 12.46 13.73
CA ASP A 46 0.13 12.25 15.17
C ASP A 46 -1.32 11.89 15.51
N CYS A 47 -2.29 12.33 14.73
CA CYS A 47 -3.66 11.89 14.85
C CYS A 47 -4.40 11.84 13.50
N VAL A 48 -5.36 10.92 13.45
CA VAL A 48 -6.17 10.66 12.26
C VAL A 48 -7.60 10.38 12.66
N ARG A 49 -8.55 10.82 11.84
CA ARG A 49 -9.98 10.53 11.98
C ARG A 49 -10.64 10.41 10.61
N TRP A 50 -11.55 9.47 10.47
CA TRP A 50 -12.43 9.39 9.30
C TRP A 50 -13.54 10.44 9.38
N VAL A 51 -13.80 11.10 8.24
CA VAL A 51 -14.91 12.03 8.03
C VAL A 51 -15.62 11.58 6.76
N GLY A 52 -16.66 10.76 6.90
CA GLY A 52 -17.28 10.08 5.77
C GLY A 52 -16.26 9.18 5.04
N ASN A 53 -16.08 9.41 3.74
CA ASN A 53 -15.11 8.69 2.90
C ASN A 53 -13.74 9.39 2.78
N LEU A 54 -13.50 10.39 3.61
CA LEU A 54 -12.25 11.13 3.67
C LEU A 54 -11.53 10.86 4.98
N ILE A 55 -10.22 11.00 4.95
CA ILE A 55 -9.35 10.94 6.10
C ILE A 55 -8.97 12.37 6.47
N LEU A 56 -9.32 12.80 7.68
CA LEU A 56 -8.77 14.00 8.30
C LEU A 56 -7.55 13.59 9.14
N SER A 57 -6.42 14.23 8.90
CA SER A 57 -5.16 13.87 9.56
C SER A 57 -4.38 15.12 9.96
N LYS A 58 -3.82 15.11 11.16
CA LYS A 58 -2.92 16.15 11.67
C LYS A 58 -1.49 15.63 11.66
N SER A 59 -0.55 16.49 11.30
CA SER A 59 0.87 16.24 11.44
C SER A 59 1.48 16.98 12.64
N THR A 60 2.68 16.56 13.02
CA THR A 60 3.46 17.20 14.08
C THR A 60 3.91 18.64 13.72
N ASN A 61 3.92 19.03 12.44
CA ASN A 61 4.20 20.40 12.01
C ASN A 61 2.93 21.27 11.90
N ASN A 62 1.90 20.95 12.68
CA ASN A 62 0.62 21.66 12.72
C ASN A 62 -0.12 21.74 11.36
N ARG A 63 0.09 20.77 10.46
CA ARG A 63 -0.63 20.69 9.20
C ARG A 63 -1.82 19.74 9.34
N ILE A 64 -3.02 20.24 9.03
CA ILE A 64 -4.23 19.43 8.96
C ILE A 64 -4.62 19.26 7.50
N VAL A 65 -4.80 18.02 7.05
CA VAL A 65 -5.17 17.69 5.67
C VAL A 65 -6.34 16.73 5.69
N MET A 66 -7.35 17.04 4.87
CA MET A 66 -8.45 16.14 4.54
C MET A 66 -8.25 15.57 3.13
N TRP A 67 -8.26 14.25 2.99
CA TRP A 67 -7.88 13.59 1.74
C TRP A 67 -8.60 12.27 1.54
N LYS A 68 -8.63 11.79 0.29
CA LYS A 68 -9.27 10.52 -0.08
C LYS A 68 -8.20 9.49 -0.43
N PRO A 69 -8.16 8.31 0.21
CA PRO A 69 -7.22 7.26 -0.18
C PRO A 69 -7.62 6.68 -1.54
N ASP A 70 -6.62 6.40 -2.37
CA ASP A 70 -6.82 5.71 -3.64
C ASP A 70 -6.86 4.21 -3.40
N VAL A 71 -8.08 3.71 -3.24
CA VAL A 71 -8.36 2.29 -3.04
C VAL A 71 -8.62 1.55 -4.36
N SER A 72 -8.36 2.16 -5.52
CA SER A 72 -8.60 1.52 -6.83
C SER A 72 -7.84 0.19 -6.99
N ARG A 73 -6.68 0.06 -6.35
CA ARG A 73 -5.87 -1.17 -6.32
C ARG A 73 -6.48 -2.32 -5.52
N LEU A 74 -7.53 -2.07 -4.74
CA LEU A 74 -8.28 -3.13 -4.03
C LEU A 74 -9.23 -3.90 -4.94
N HIS A 75 -9.63 -3.31 -6.06
CA HIS A 75 -10.39 -4.01 -7.06
C HIS A 75 -9.42 -4.58 -8.10
N PRO A 76 -9.47 -5.88 -8.43
CA PRO A 76 -8.91 -6.36 -9.69
C PRO A 76 -9.42 -5.43 -10.79
N PRO A 77 -8.64 -5.13 -11.84
CA PRO A 77 -9.14 -4.29 -12.92
C PRO A 77 -10.41 -4.96 -13.46
N GLU A 78 -11.58 -4.39 -13.12
CA GLU A 78 -12.80 -4.68 -13.86
C GLU A 78 -12.43 -4.39 -15.30
N ARG A 79 -12.56 -5.41 -16.17
CA ARG A 79 -12.34 -5.25 -17.60
C ARG A 79 -13.15 -4.03 -18.00
N MET A 80 -12.46 -2.92 -18.27
CA MET A 80 -13.10 -1.68 -18.70
C MET A 80 -14.10 -2.05 -19.79
N SER A 81 -15.39 -1.89 -19.53
CA SER A 81 -16.37 -1.98 -20.61
C SER A 81 -16.05 -0.83 -21.54
N ALA A 82 -15.54 -1.16 -22.73
CA ALA A 82 -15.22 -0.21 -23.76
C ALA A 82 -16.48 0.54 -24.18
N ARG A 83 -16.79 1.65 -23.49
CA ARG A 83 -17.72 2.69 -23.90
C ARG A 83 -17.52 3.90 -22.98
N GLU A 84 -17.45 5.05 -23.64
CA GLU A 84 -17.42 6.40 -23.07
C GLU A 84 -16.04 6.93 -22.63
N THR A 85 -15.24 7.30 -23.63
CA THR A 85 -14.53 8.58 -23.59
C THR A 85 -14.53 9.18 -24.99
N SER A 86 -15.66 9.76 -25.37
CA SER A 86 -15.66 10.84 -26.35
C SER A 86 -15.32 12.13 -25.61
N SER A 87 -14.35 12.86 -26.14
CA SER A 87 -14.07 14.28 -25.84
C SER A 87 -13.36 14.61 -24.51
N ALA A 88 -12.03 14.73 -24.55
CA ALA A 88 -11.37 16.06 -24.51
C ALA A 88 -9.82 15.95 -24.46
N THR A 89 -9.21 16.39 -25.56
CA THR A 89 -7.94 17.15 -25.66
C THR A 89 -6.63 16.53 -25.17
N ALA A 90 -5.80 16.18 -26.15
CA ALA A 90 -4.39 15.84 -26.02
C ALA A 90 -3.54 16.99 -25.44
N LEU A 91 -2.55 16.65 -24.60
CA LEU A 91 -1.34 17.44 -24.36
C LEU A 91 -0.11 16.52 -24.42
N PRO A 92 1.05 17.02 -24.91
CA PRO A 92 2.05 16.19 -25.55
C PRO A 92 3.06 15.54 -24.58
N ALA A 93 3.74 14.52 -25.12
CA ALA A 93 4.82 13.77 -24.51
C ALA A 93 5.93 14.67 -23.93
N ARG A 94 6.42 14.29 -22.74
CA ARG A 94 7.67 14.81 -22.18
C ARG A 94 8.59 13.64 -21.89
N HIS A 95 9.59 13.52 -22.74
CA HIS A 95 10.80 12.73 -22.55
C HIS A 95 11.63 13.40 -21.45
N GLY A 96 12.07 12.65 -20.43
CA GLY A 96 12.91 13.18 -19.36
C GLY A 96 13.48 12.02 -18.55
N LYS A 97 14.73 11.66 -18.86
CA LYS A 97 15.55 10.76 -18.05
C LYS A 97 15.99 11.54 -16.82
N ASP A 98 15.60 11.13 -15.63
CA ASP A 98 16.27 11.58 -14.41
C ASP A 98 16.78 10.34 -13.65
N THR A 99 18.09 10.21 -13.73
CA THR A 99 18.97 9.30 -13.02
C THR A 99 18.89 9.56 -11.52
N TYR A 100 18.85 8.48 -10.74
CA TYR A 100 18.94 8.47 -9.28
C TYR A 100 20.32 8.97 -8.84
N VAL A 101 20.37 9.94 -7.92
CA VAL A 101 21.56 10.29 -7.12
C VAL A 101 21.12 10.23 -5.67
N GLU A 102 21.74 9.33 -4.89
CA GLU A 102 21.62 9.29 -3.43
C GLU A 102 22.65 10.26 -2.83
N ASP A 103 22.21 11.07 -1.87
CA ASP A 103 23.06 11.68 -0.84
C ASP A 103 22.87 10.90 0.47
#